data_AF-A0A7K8RUX2-F1
#
_entry.id   AF-A0A7K8RUX2-F1
#
_cell.length_a   1.000
_cell.length_b   1.000
_cell.length_c   1.000
_cell.angle_alpha   90.00
_cell.angle_beta   90.00
_cell.angle_gamma   90.00
#
_symmetry.space_group_name_H-M   'P 1'
#
loop_
_entity.id
_entity.type
_entity.pdbx_description
1 polymer ?
#
loop_
_entity_poly.entity_id
_entity_poly.type
_entity_poly.pdbx_seq_one_letter_code
_entity_poly.pdbx_strand_id
1 'polypeptide(L)'
;FSCFRYKQHKTDYEVLPKGRPISVPCRVKGCPCQSYQFVPLNGTQPVRCRCKHFADQHSAAPGFPCNSCSKCSGFHSCFTCACGQPAYAHETVVETKEERLAQGKPVGQDVPYAAMGGLTGFSSLAEGYMRLDDSGIGAPSAELLETPISSMDHPFLKAFQGPSSSAQSMPQIAGSSSATGQVSHRKQSEADDMAYFEKRYQERLKMEKAAKRKERNPVPSKKP
;
A
#
# COMPACT_ATOMS: atom_id res chain seq x y z
N PHE A 1 21.34 -8.47 -4.81
CA PHE A 1 20.57 -9.60 -4.26
C PHE A 1 21.37 -10.22 -3.15
N SER A 2 20.82 -10.14 -1.95
CA SER A 2 21.28 -10.99 -0.86
C SER A 2 20.45 -12.27 -0.91
N CYS A 3 21.11 -13.42 -0.94
CA CYS A 3 20.47 -14.74 -0.82
C CYS A 3 20.04 -15.03 0.63
N PHE A 4 20.28 -14.08 1.53
CA PHE A 4 20.07 -14.21 2.96
C PHE A 4 18.93 -13.32 3.43
N ARG A 5 18.20 -13.79 4.44
CA ARG A 5 17.10 -13.06 5.06
C ARG A 5 17.62 -11.80 5.76
N TYR A 6 16.73 -10.83 5.95
CA TYR A 6 17.06 -9.58 6.65
C TYR A 6 17.73 -9.82 8.02
N LYS A 7 17.26 -10.84 8.77
CA LYS A 7 17.81 -11.26 10.08
C LYS A 7 19.29 -11.67 10.04
N GLN A 8 19.82 -12.02 8.88
CA GLN A 8 21.23 -12.42 8.68
C GLN A 8 22.14 -11.23 8.36
N HIS A 9 21.61 -10.01 8.38
CA HIS A 9 22.36 -8.77 8.19
C HIS A 9 22.47 -7.98 9.50
N LYS A 10 23.40 -7.02 9.55
CA LYS A 10 23.59 -6.16 10.72
C LYS A 10 22.49 -5.10 10.79
N THR A 11 21.47 -5.39 11.59
CA THR A 11 20.38 -4.46 11.90
C THR A 11 20.68 -3.58 13.10
N ASP A 12 21.46 -4.11 14.04
CA ASP A 12 21.71 -3.45 15.33
C ASP A 12 22.99 -2.59 15.20
N TYR A 13 22.81 -1.28 15.24
CA TYR A 13 23.86 -0.27 15.24
C TYR A 13 23.86 0.46 16.59
N GLU A 14 25.00 0.51 17.27
CA GLU A 14 25.16 1.31 18.50
C GLU A 14 25.11 2.82 18.19
N VAL A 15 25.68 3.21 17.06
CA VAL A 15 25.60 4.57 16.51
C VAL A 15 25.15 4.46 15.06
N LEU A 16 24.04 5.13 14.74
CA LEU A 16 23.50 5.15 13.39
C LEU A 16 24.45 5.91 12.45
N PRO A 17 24.82 5.34 11.30
CA PRO A 17 25.69 6.01 10.34
C PRO A 17 24.99 7.24 9.75
N LYS A 18 25.70 8.37 9.67
CA LYS A 18 25.20 9.63 9.11
C LYS A 18 25.18 9.64 7.56
N GLY A 19 25.93 8.75 6.92
CA GLY A 19 26.00 8.63 5.47
C GLY A 19 24.79 7.88 4.91
N ARG A 20 24.08 8.52 3.98
CA ARG A 20 22.93 7.95 3.24
C ARG A 20 23.42 7.38 1.90
N PRO A 21 22.92 6.22 1.43
CA PRO A 21 22.00 5.29 2.07
C PRO A 21 22.66 4.40 3.15
N ILE A 22 21.89 4.00 4.17
CA ILE A 22 22.39 3.09 5.23
C ILE A 22 22.66 1.71 4.62
N SER A 23 23.93 1.32 4.55
CA SER A 23 24.31 -0.03 4.16
C SER A 23 24.00 -1.00 5.31
N VAL A 24 23.40 -2.15 5.00
CA VAL A 24 23.13 -3.21 5.97
C VAL A 24 23.99 -4.43 5.58
N PRO A 25 25.23 -4.53 6.09
CA PRO A 25 26.16 -5.58 5.68
C PRO A 25 25.74 -6.94 6.23
N CYS A 26 26.12 -8.01 5.53
CA CYS A 26 25.80 -9.36 5.94
C CYS A 26 26.68 -9.82 7.12
N ARG A 27 26.08 -10.57 8.05
CA ARG A 27 26.80 -11.20 9.19
C ARG A 27 27.37 -12.58 8.84
N VAL A 28 26.94 -13.17 7.72
CA VAL A 28 27.37 -14.51 7.30
C VAL A 28 28.81 -14.46 6.79
N LYS A 29 29.70 -15.22 7.44
CA LYS A 29 31.12 -15.32 7.04
C LYS A 29 31.23 -15.82 5.60
N GLY A 30 31.92 -15.08 4.75
CA GLY A 30 32.16 -15.45 3.35
C GLY A 30 31.01 -15.12 2.38
N CYS A 31 29.97 -14.38 2.79
CA CYS A 31 28.96 -13.89 1.83
C CYS A 31 29.56 -12.78 0.95
N PRO A 32 29.41 -12.84 -0.39
CA PRO A 32 29.82 -11.75 -1.28
C PRO A 32 28.80 -10.61 -1.36
N CYS A 33 27.74 -10.65 -0.55
CA CYS A 33 26.68 -9.65 -0.55
C CYS A 33 27.16 -8.33 0.10
N GLN A 34 27.05 -7.22 -0.65
CA GLN A 34 27.46 -5.88 -0.18
C GLN A 34 26.48 -5.29 0.84
N SER A 35 25.18 -5.45 0.60
CA SER A 35 24.11 -4.95 1.46
C SER A 35 22.84 -5.79 1.31
N TYR A 36 21.91 -5.64 2.25
CA TYR A 36 20.58 -6.21 2.15
C TYR A 36 19.81 -5.58 0.97
N GLN A 37 19.32 -6.44 0.07
CA GLN A 37 18.37 -6.08 -0.98
C GLN A 37 17.09 -6.89 -0.75
N PHE A 38 15.98 -6.20 -0.52
CA PHE A 38 14.65 -6.80 -0.45
C PHE A 38 14.28 -7.47 -1.78
N VAL A 39 13.78 -8.71 -1.68
CA VAL A 39 13.24 -9.47 -2.80
C VAL A 39 11.74 -9.61 -2.57
N PRO A 40 10.89 -9.12 -3.49
CA PRO A 40 9.45 -9.24 -3.31
C PRO A 40 9.01 -10.71 -3.31
N LEU A 41 7.93 -10.97 -2.57
CA LEU A 41 7.28 -12.27 -2.48
C LEU A 41 5.87 -12.16 -3.09
N ASN A 42 5.43 -13.20 -3.79
CA ASN A 42 4.05 -13.32 -4.23
C ASN A 42 3.24 -14.03 -3.15
N GLY A 43 2.78 -13.25 -2.18
CA GLY A 43 2.17 -13.79 -0.96
C GLY A 43 3.18 -14.67 -0.22
N THR A 44 2.92 -15.98 -0.14
CA THR A 44 3.83 -16.94 0.49
C THR A 44 4.87 -17.51 -0.47
N GLN A 45 4.72 -17.29 -1.78
CA GLN A 45 5.57 -17.92 -2.79
C GLN A 45 6.77 -17.04 -3.16
N PRO A 46 8.00 -17.57 -3.12
CA PRO A 46 9.17 -16.83 -3.58
C PRO A 46 9.09 -16.57 -5.08
N VAL A 47 9.42 -15.35 -5.47
CA VAL A 47 9.39 -14.92 -6.87
C VAL A 47 10.55 -15.54 -7.64
N ARG A 48 10.29 -15.93 -8.88
CA ARG A 48 11.28 -16.52 -9.79
C ARG A 48 11.85 -15.47 -10.74
N CYS A 49 13.11 -15.67 -11.13
CA CYS A 49 13.72 -14.96 -12.23
C CYS A 49 13.09 -15.40 -13.57
N ARG A 50 13.29 -14.63 -14.65
CA ARG A 50 12.97 -14.99 -16.04
C ARG A 50 13.57 -16.34 -16.44
N CYS A 51 14.71 -16.72 -15.85
CA CYS A 51 15.31 -18.05 -16.05
C CYS A 51 14.65 -19.18 -15.24
N LYS A 52 13.53 -18.92 -14.57
CA LYS A 52 12.73 -19.84 -13.72
C LYS A 52 13.38 -20.28 -12.39
N HIS A 53 14.60 -19.84 -12.13
CA HIS A 53 15.32 -20.08 -10.89
C HIS A 53 14.96 -19.10 -9.78
N PHE A 54 15.15 -19.50 -8.54
CA PHE A 54 14.91 -18.66 -7.35
C PHE A 54 16.05 -17.66 -7.12
N ALA A 55 15.81 -16.66 -6.27
CA ALA A 55 16.83 -15.69 -5.88
C ALA A 55 18.07 -16.35 -5.25
N ASP A 56 17.87 -17.44 -4.50
CA ASP A 56 18.95 -18.20 -3.84
C ASP A 56 19.90 -18.90 -4.84
N GLN A 57 19.44 -19.13 -6.07
CA GLN A 57 20.23 -19.73 -7.15
C GLN A 57 20.98 -18.68 -7.98
N HIS A 58 20.94 -17.41 -7.57
CA HIS A 58 21.73 -16.33 -8.16
C HIS A 58 22.82 -15.92 -7.18
N SER A 59 24.00 -15.59 -7.70
CA SER A 59 25.10 -15.10 -6.87
C SER A 59 24.78 -13.70 -6.34
N ALA A 60 25.28 -13.40 -5.13
CA ALA A 60 25.20 -12.05 -4.58
C ALA A 60 26.25 -11.07 -5.14
N ALA A 61 27.09 -11.54 -6.08
CA ALA A 61 28.04 -10.71 -6.81
C ALA A 61 27.34 -9.63 -7.66
N PRO A 62 28.01 -8.50 -7.97
CA PRO A 62 27.48 -7.46 -8.85
C PRO A 62 26.98 -8.04 -10.17
N GLY A 63 25.78 -7.62 -10.61
CA GLY A 63 25.11 -8.19 -11.78
C GLY A 63 24.19 -9.37 -11.47
N PHE A 64 24.40 -10.09 -10.36
CA PHE A 64 23.54 -11.19 -9.91
C PHE A 64 23.36 -12.33 -10.93
N PRO A 65 24.46 -12.91 -11.45
CA PRO A 65 24.38 -14.00 -12.42
C PRO A 65 23.73 -15.25 -11.80
N CYS A 66 23.00 -16.01 -12.61
CA CYS A 66 22.46 -17.28 -12.17
C CYS A 66 23.56 -18.35 -12.13
N ASN A 67 23.65 -19.10 -11.04
CA ASN A 67 24.60 -20.20 -10.91
C ASN A 67 24.13 -21.46 -11.67
N SER A 68 22.83 -21.56 -11.96
CA SER A 68 22.21 -22.72 -12.61
C SER A 68 22.08 -22.58 -14.13
N CYS A 69 22.21 -21.38 -14.69
CA CYS A 69 22.11 -21.19 -16.14
C CYS A 69 23.05 -20.09 -16.66
N SER A 70 23.62 -20.31 -17.85
CA SER A 70 24.63 -19.42 -18.45
C SER A 70 24.06 -18.18 -19.15
N LYS A 71 22.75 -18.17 -19.46
CA LYS A 71 22.09 -17.09 -20.21
C LYS A 71 21.50 -15.99 -19.33
N CYS A 72 21.54 -16.16 -18.00
CA CYS A 72 20.97 -15.21 -17.06
C CYS A 72 22.06 -14.32 -16.49
N SER A 73 22.12 -13.08 -16.99
CA SER A 73 23.07 -12.07 -16.54
C SER A 73 22.65 -11.36 -15.25
N GLY A 74 21.39 -11.52 -14.81
CA GLY A 74 20.88 -10.87 -13.61
C GLY A 74 19.51 -11.37 -13.16
N PHE A 75 19.20 -11.21 -11.87
CA PHE A 75 17.90 -11.56 -11.32
C PHE A 75 16.83 -10.56 -11.80
N HIS A 76 16.08 -10.96 -12.82
CA HIS A 76 14.94 -10.23 -13.34
C HIS A 76 13.68 -11.02 -13.08
N SER A 77 12.87 -10.60 -12.10
CA SER A 77 11.56 -11.20 -11.87
C SER A 77 10.48 -10.60 -12.76
N CYS A 78 9.43 -11.39 -13.04
CA CYS A 78 8.19 -10.90 -13.65
C CYS A 78 7.22 -10.27 -12.62
N PHE A 79 7.70 -9.98 -11.41
CA PHE A 79 6.89 -9.34 -10.38
C PHE A 79 6.65 -7.88 -10.74
N THR A 80 5.37 -7.49 -10.77
CA THR A 80 4.94 -6.11 -10.89
C THR A 80 4.41 -5.65 -9.55
N CYS A 81 5.03 -4.60 -9.00
CA CYS A 81 4.53 -3.93 -7.81
C CYS A 81 3.15 -3.32 -8.11
N ALA A 82 2.34 -3.07 -7.07
CA ALA A 82 1.05 -2.39 -7.20
C ALA A 82 1.15 -1.00 -7.87
N CYS A 83 2.33 -0.37 -7.85
CA CYS A 83 2.61 0.88 -8.59
C CYS A 83 2.75 0.68 -10.11
N GLY A 84 2.70 -0.56 -10.61
CA GLY A 84 2.84 -0.92 -12.03
C GLY A 84 4.30 -1.08 -12.50
N GLN A 85 5.28 -0.70 -11.68
CA GLN A 85 6.70 -0.85 -12.03
C GLN A 85 7.25 -2.23 -11.65
N PRO A 86 8.24 -2.76 -12.39
CA PRO A 86 8.85 -4.04 -12.10
C PRO A 86 9.78 -3.96 -10.88
N ALA A 87 10.05 -5.12 -10.26
CA ALA A 87 10.89 -5.19 -9.06
C ALA A 87 12.28 -4.53 -9.22
N TYR A 88 12.91 -4.63 -10.40
CA TYR A 88 14.24 -4.08 -10.64
C TYR A 88 14.27 -2.54 -10.71
N ALA A 89 13.12 -1.88 -10.89
CA ALA A 89 13.01 -0.42 -10.84
C ALA A 89 12.90 0.11 -9.40
N HIS A 90 12.82 -0.78 -8.40
CA HIS A 90 12.72 -0.41 -6.99
C HIS A 90 14.09 -0.51 -6.32
N GLU A 91 14.42 0.54 -5.58
CA GLU A 91 15.58 0.55 -4.70
C GLU A 91 15.15 0.26 -3.26
N THR A 92 16.01 -0.45 -2.53
CA THR A 92 15.74 -0.81 -1.14
C THR A 92 16.47 0.16 -0.23
N VAL A 93 15.69 1.04 0.39
CA VAL A 93 16.21 2.09 1.26
C VAL A 93 15.94 1.72 2.71
N VAL A 94 16.93 1.93 3.58
CA VAL A 94 16.79 1.79 5.02
C VAL A 94 16.77 3.19 5.64
N GLU A 95 15.63 3.55 6.23
CA GLU A 95 15.38 4.85 6.86
C GLU A 95 15.30 4.69 8.38
N THR A 96 15.71 5.72 9.11
CA THR A 96 15.50 5.79 10.56
C THR A 96 14.11 6.32 10.88
N LYS A 97 13.64 6.07 12.12
CA LYS A 97 12.37 6.61 12.61
C LYS A 97 12.35 8.15 12.56
N GLU A 98 13.43 8.79 12.98
CA GLU A 98 13.54 10.25 13.02
C GLU A 98 13.43 10.87 11.62
N GLU A 99 14.04 10.25 10.61
CA GLU A 99 13.97 10.75 9.23
C GLU A 99 12.60 10.57 8.60
N ARG A 100 11.92 9.47 8.90
CA ARG A 100 10.54 9.26 8.48
C ARG A 100 9.63 10.35 9.05
N LEU A 101 9.77 10.65 10.34
CA LEU A 101 9.04 11.75 10.98
C LEU A 101 9.38 13.11 10.37
N ALA A 102 10.67 13.39 10.12
CA ALA A 102 11.11 14.64 9.49
C ALA A 102 10.56 14.80 8.05
N GLN A 103 10.36 13.69 7.34
CA GLN A 103 9.73 13.67 6.01
C GLN A 103 8.19 13.66 6.05
N GLY A 104 7.58 13.70 7.25
CA GLY A 104 6.13 13.60 7.41
C GLY A 104 5.56 12.23 7.03
N LYS A 105 6.41 11.19 6.98
CA LYS A 105 5.97 9.82 6.74
C LYS A 105 5.49 9.20 8.05
N PRO A 106 4.45 8.34 7.99
CA PRO A 106 3.95 7.62 9.16
C PRO A 106 5.01 6.68 9.73
N VAL A 107 4.95 6.46 11.04
CA VAL A 107 5.82 5.54 11.78
C VAL A 107 4.94 4.73 12.74
N GLY A 108 5.19 3.43 12.82
CA GLY A 108 4.53 2.55 13.78
C GLY A 108 4.76 2.96 15.23
N GLN A 109 3.82 2.59 16.09
CA GLN A 109 3.86 2.89 17.52
C GLN A 109 4.92 2.06 18.26
N ASP A 110 5.58 2.68 19.24
CA ASP A 110 6.56 1.97 20.06
C ASP A 110 5.84 0.98 20.98
N VAL A 111 6.18 -0.30 20.85
CA VAL A 111 5.60 -1.38 21.67
C VAL A 111 6.62 -1.74 22.75
N PRO A 112 6.21 -1.93 24.02
CA PRO A 112 7.12 -2.21 25.14
C PRO A 112 7.86 -3.56 25.03
N TYR A 113 7.49 -4.40 24.07
CA TYR A 113 8.24 -5.61 23.71
C TYR A 113 8.50 -5.62 22.20
N ALA A 114 9.71 -6.03 21.81
CA ALA A 114 10.09 -6.18 20.42
C ALA A 114 9.40 -7.43 19.82
N ALA A 115 8.13 -7.29 19.44
CA ALA A 115 7.41 -8.31 18.69
C ALA A 115 8.05 -8.46 17.30
N MET A 116 8.99 -9.40 17.17
CA MET A 116 9.69 -9.69 15.92
C MET A 116 8.78 -10.43 14.92
N GLY A 117 7.78 -9.73 14.39
CA GLY A 117 7.00 -10.16 13.23
C GLY A 117 5.80 -11.03 13.57
N GLY A 118 4.63 -10.41 13.54
CA GLY A 118 3.31 -11.04 13.50
C GLY A 118 2.36 -10.15 12.72
N LEU A 119 1.26 -10.71 12.22
CA LEU A 119 0.17 -9.92 11.67
C LEU A 119 -0.49 -9.18 12.83
N THR A 120 -0.29 -7.86 12.92
CA THR A 120 -0.94 -7.03 13.95
C THR A 120 -2.40 -6.71 13.61
N GLY A 121 -2.83 -7.04 12.38
CA GLY A 121 -4.19 -6.90 11.87
C GLY A 121 -4.27 -7.31 10.40
N PHE A 122 -5.48 -7.32 9.82
CA PHE A 122 -5.68 -7.68 8.40
C PHE A 122 -4.95 -6.73 7.44
N SER A 123 -4.78 -5.46 7.80
CA SER A 123 -3.99 -4.50 7.03
C SER A 123 -2.53 -4.92 6.90
N SER A 124 -2.02 -5.78 7.80
CA SER A 124 -0.64 -6.29 7.70
C SER A 124 -0.40 -7.25 6.54
N LEU A 125 -1.47 -7.75 5.91
CA LEU A 125 -1.38 -8.52 4.68
C LEU A 125 -1.23 -7.65 3.43
N ALA A 126 -1.58 -6.36 3.52
CA ALA A 126 -1.44 -5.44 2.41
C ALA A 126 0.04 -5.05 2.23
N GLU A 127 0.45 -4.92 0.96
CA GLU A 127 1.76 -4.39 0.58
C GLU A 127 1.98 -3.02 1.26
N GLY A 128 3.20 -2.70 1.67
CA GLY A 128 3.49 -1.54 2.52
C GLY A 128 2.89 -0.20 2.05
N TYR A 129 2.78 0.03 0.74
CA TYR A 129 2.12 1.21 0.16
C TYR A 129 0.57 1.15 0.26
N MET A 130 -0.04 -0.03 0.29
CA MET A 130 -1.49 -0.19 0.40
C MET A 130 -2.00 -0.23 1.85
N ARG A 131 -1.09 -0.18 2.82
CA ARG A 131 -1.44 -0.18 4.24
C ARG A 131 -2.05 1.16 4.62
N LEU A 132 -3.32 1.14 5.01
CA LEU A 132 -4.06 2.31 5.49
C LEU A 132 -3.99 2.48 7.02
N ASP A 133 -3.15 1.71 7.72
CA ASP A 133 -2.90 1.90 9.15
C ASP A 133 -1.70 2.84 9.38
N ASP A 134 -1.52 3.28 10.62
CA ASP A 134 -0.44 4.18 11.03
C ASP A 134 0.98 3.62 10.80
N SER A 135 1.11 2.31 10.53
CA SER A 135 2.39 1.72 10.12
C SER A 135 2.63 1.78 8.59
N GLY A 136 1.63 2.20 7.81
CA GLY A 136 1.53 2.16 6.35
C GLY A 136 1.81 3.49 5.64
N ILE A 137 0.95 3.95 4.72
CA ILE A 137 0.94 5.35 4.20
C ILE A 137 0.26 6.30 5.19
N GLY A 138 -0.23 5.76 6.31
CA GLY A 138 -1.05 6.46 7.27
C GLY A 138 -2.51 6.30 6.85
N ALA A 139 -3.38 6.18 7.85
CA ALA A 139 -4.79 6.32 7.60
C ALA A 139 -5.03 7.70 6.96
N PRO A 140 -5.90 7.81 5.95
CA PRO A 140 -6.36 9.12 5.49
C PRO A 140 -6.86 9.91 6.71
N SER A 141 -6.66 11.23 6.71
CA SER A 141 -7.02 12.07 7.84
C SER A 141 -8.47 11.84 8.27
N ALA A 142 -8.73 11.92 9.57
CA ALA A 142 -10.10 11.82 10.10
C ALA A 142 -11.03 12.81 9.38
N GLU A 143 -10.55 14.00 9.06
CA GLU A 143 -11.27 14.99 8.25
C GLU A 143 -11.70 14.46 6.88
N LEU A 144 -10.87 13.67 6.20
CA LEU A 144 -11.21 13.05 4.91
C LEU A 144 -12.27 11.97 5.10
N LEU A 145 -12.12 11.12 6.12
CA LEU A 145 -13.06 10.05 6.43
C LEU A 145 -14.42 10.58 6.93
N GLU A 146 -14.41 11.72 7.61
CA GLU A 146 -15.59 12.40 8.15
C GLU A 146 -16.21 13.39 7.14
N THR A 147 -15.61 13.56 5.95
CA THR A 147 -16.23 14.40 4.93
C THR A 147 -17.64 13.89 4.62
N PRO A 148 -18.66 14.77 4.67
CA PRO A 148 -20.02 14.36 4.41
C PRO A 148 -20.11 13.86 2.97
N ILE A 149 -20.53 12.59 2.82
CA ILE A 149 -20.70 11.93 1.53
C ILE A 149 -21.57 12.82 0.64
N SER A 150 -20.96 13.32 -0.42
CA SER A 150 -21.56 14.20 -1.40
C SER A 150 -22.47 13.41 -2.34
N SER A 151 -23.40 14.10 -3.00
CA SER A 151 -24.17 13.54 -4.11
C SER A 151 -23.28 13.09 -5.28
N MET A 152 -21.99 13.48 -5.28
CA MET A 152 -20.96 13.07 -6.24
C MET A 152 -20.23 11.78 -5.88
N ASP A 153 -20.49 11.17 -4.72
CA ASP A 153 -19.80 9.94 -4.29
C ASP A 153 -20.48 8.64 -4.74
N HIS A 154 -19.74 7.54 -4.63
CA HIS A 154 -20.17 6.22 -5.09
C HIS A 154 -21.40 5.74 -4.30
N PRO A 155 -22.44 5.20 -4.96
CA PRO A 155 -23.67 4.74 -4.28
C PRO A 155 -23.40 3.71 -3.18
N PHE A 156 -22.33 2.92 -3.30
CA PHE A 156 -21.84 2.02 -2.24
C PHE A 156 -21.60 2.75 -0.92
N LEU A 157 -20.92 3.90 -0.94
CA LEU A 157 -20.63 4.67 0.28
C LEU A 157 -21.91 5.21 0.93
N LYS A 158 -22.91 5.54 0.11
CA LYS A 158 -24.22 6.04 0.56
C LYS A 158 -25.05 4.97 1.29
N ALA A 159 -24.86 3.69 0.97
CA ALA A 159 -25.60 2.59 1.57
C ALA A 159 -25.19 2.29 3.03
N PHE A 160 -24.00 2.72 3.46
CA PHE A 160 -23.49 2.49 4.82
C PHE A 160 -23.73 3.66 5.78
N GLN A 161 -24.41 4.73 5.35
CA GLN A 161 -24.92 5.79 6.25
C GLN A 161 -26.18 5.32 6.98
N GLY A 162 -26.02 4.36 7.90
CA GLY A 162 -26.98 4.14 8.99
C GLY A 162 -26.63 5.04 10.18
N PRO A 163 -27.59 5.43 11.03
CA PRO A 163 -27.34 6.33 12.15
C PRO A 163 -26.30 5.73 13.12
N SER A 164 -25.16 6.39 13.23
CA SER A 164 -24.20 6.16 14.31
C SER A 164 -24.78 6.73 15.59
N SER A 165 -25.46 5.91 16.40
CA SER A 165 -25.71 6.26 17.79
C SER A 165 -24.40 6.13 18.57
N SER A 166 -23.81 7.27 18.88
CA SER A 166 -22.80 7.44 19.91
C SER A 166 -23.30 6.91 21.28
N ALA A 167 -22.36 6.30 22.01
CA ALA A 167 -22.43 5.85 23.41
C ALA A 167 -23.24 4.57 23.69
N GLN A 168 -22.54 3.43 23.78
CA GLN A 168 -22.83 2.40 24.80
C GLN A 168 -21.59 1.54 25.07
N SER A 169 -21.38 1.30 26.36
CA SER A 169 -20.27 0.63 27.03
C SER A 169 -19.90 -0.74 26.46
N MET A 170 -18.60 -1.05 26.54
CA MET A 170 -18.05 -2.42 26.50
C MET A 170 -18.87 -3.40 27.36
N PRO A 171 -19.09 -4.63 26.85
CA PRO A 171 -18.85 -5.81 27.65
C PRO A 171 -17.75 -6.66 27.01
N GLN A 172 -16.81 -7.05 27.84
CA GLN A 172 -15.82 -8.09 27.55
C GLN A 172 -16.52 -9.44 27.28
N ILE A 173 -15.81 -10.29 26.53
CA ILE A 173 -15.85 -11.77 26.49
C ILE A 173 -16.67 -12.45 25.36
N ALA A 174 -15.89 -13.28 24.63
CA ALA A 174 -16.21 -14.51 23.89
C ALA A 174 -16.97 -14.45 22.55
N GLY A 175 -16.16 -14.59 21.48
CA GLY A 175 -16.36 -15.60 20.44
C GLY A 175 -17.77 -15.80 19.89
N SER A 176 -18.16 -15.01 18.90
CA SER A 176 -18.92 -15.50 17.74
C SER A 176 -19.05 -14.37 16.71
N SER A 177 -18.71 -14.69 15.46
CA SER A 177 -18.95 -13.84 14.31
C SER A 177 -20.45 -13.77 14.06
N SER A 178 -21.13 -12.73 14.56
CA SER A 178 -22.55 -12.46 14.28
C SER A 178 -22.85 -10.97 14.42
N ALA A 179 -22.26 -10.16 13.54
CA ALA A 179 -22.67 -8.78 13.32
C ALA A 179 -23.07 -8.59 11.84
N THR A 180 -23.94 -9.46 11.33
CA THR A 180 -24.78 -9.15 10.16
C THR A 180 -26.06 -8.52 10.67
N GLY A 181 -25.95 -7.30 11.21
CA GLY A 181 -27.09 -6.46 11.52
C GLY A 181 -27.75 -6.02 10.22
N GLN A 182 -28.78 -6.77 9.81
CA GLN A 182 -29.84 -6.44 8.85
C GLN A 182 -29.60 -5.17 8.00
N VAL A 183 -28.67 -5.22 7.05
CA VAL A 183 -28.79 -4.40 5.86
C VAL A 183 -29.86 -5.11 5.03
N SER A 184 -31.09 -4.62 5.07
CA SER A 184 -32.13 -5.10 4.19
C SER A 184 -31.58 -5.07 2.77
N HIS A 185 -31.28 -6.25 2.22
CA HIS A 185 -31.02 -6.45 0.81
C HIS A 185 -32.29 -6.02 0.06
N ARG A 186 -32.46 -4.71 -0.15
CA ARG A 186 -33.24 -4.23 -1.28
C ARG A 186 -32.34 -4.54 -2.47
N LYS A 187 -32.48 -5.76 -2.99
CA LYS A 187 -31.90 -6.14 -4.29
C LYS A 187 -32.47 -5.16 -5.30
N GLN A 188 -31.80 -4.03 -5.50
CA GLN A 188 -31.98 -3.23 -6.70
C GLN A 188 -31.56 -4.15 -7.83
N SER A 189 -32.42 -4.23 -8.84
CA SER A 189 -32.16 -5.12 -9.97
C SER A 189 -30.93 -4.60 -10.73
N GLU A 190 -30.18 -5.48 -11.40
CA GLU A 190 -29.02 -5.05 -12.22
C GLU A 190 -29.43 -3.98 -13.26
N ALA A 191 -30.70 -3.98 -13.69
CA ALA A 191 -31.27 -2.97 -14.57
C ALA A 191 -31.40 -1.59 -13.90
N ASP A 192 -31.73 -1.53 -12.60
CA ASP A 192 -31.79 -0.28 -11.83
C ASP A 192 -30.39 0.32 -11.64
N ASP A 193 -29.38 -0.53 -11.43
CA ASP A 193 -27.98 -0.11 -11.30
C ASP A 193 -27.46 0.46 -12.63
N MET A 194 -27.75 -0.19 -13.76
CA MET A 194 -27.41 0.33 -15.09
C MET A 194 -28.06 1.70 -15.37
N ALA A 195 -29.36 1.85 -15.07
CA ALA A 195 -30.07 3.11 -15.25
C ALA A 195 -29.49 4.24 -14.38
N TYR A 196 -29.02 3.91 -13.17
CA TYR A 196 -28.37 4.85 -12.29
C TYR A 196 -27.05 5.39 -12.86
N PHE A 197 -26.17 4.51 -13.33
CA PHE A 197 -24.89 4.93 -13.93
C PHE A 197 -25.10 5.74 -15.21
N GLU A 198 -26.07 5.36 -16.04
CA GLU A 198 -26.40 6.07 -17.28
C GLU A 198 -26.95 7.48 -17.01
N LYS A 199 -27.87 7.64 -16.05
CA LYS A 199 -28.41 8.96 -15.67
C LYS A 199 -27.29 9.89 -15.20
N ARG A 200 -26.37 9.37 -14.40
CA ARG A 200 -25.24 10.14 -13.85
C ARG A 200 -24.22 10.53 -14.91
N TYR A 201 -24.00 9.66 -15.89
CA TYR A 201 -23.19 9.98 -17.06
C TYR A 201 -23.81 11.12 -17.88
N GLN A 202 -25.13 11.05 -18.12
CA GLN A 202 -25.86 12.10 -18.84
C GLN A 202 -25.84 13.45 -18.08
N GLU A 203 -25.97 13.45 -16.75
CA GLU A 203 -25.84 14.66 -15.93
C GLU A 203 -24.46 15.29 -16.04
N ARG A 204 -23.39 14.48 -16.03
CA ARG A 204 -22.01 14.96 -16.22
C ARG A 204 -21.82 15.63 -17.58
N LEU A 205 -22.34 15.00 -18.64
CA LEU A 205 -22.32 15.59 -19.99
C LEU A 205 -23.13 16.89 -20.08
N LYS A 206 -24.27 16.97 -19.37
CA LYS A 206 -25.08 18.19 -19.31
C LYS A 206 -24.35 19.32 -18.58
N MET A 207 -23.70 19.03 -17.45
CA MET A 207 -22.90 20.01 -16.72
C MET A 207 -21.69 20.49 -17.55
N GLU A 208 -21.00 19.58 -18.24
CA GLU A 208 -19.88 19.94 -19.12
C GLU A 208 -20.33 20.83 -20.29
N LYS A 209 -21.47 20.51 -20.92
CA LYS A 209 -22.07 21.35 -21.98
C LYS A 209 -22.49 22.72 -21.45
N ALA A 210 -23.07 22.77 -20.25
CA ALA A 210 -23.46 24.04 -19.61
C ALA A 210 -22.24 24.89 -19.26
N ALA A 211 -21.16 24.29 -18.78
CA ALA A 211 -19.89 24.96 -18.51
C ALA A 211 -19.28 25.54 -19.80
N LYS A 212 -19.17 24.72 -20.87
CA LYS A 212 -18.69 25.18 -22.18
C LYS A 212 -19.55 26.30 -22.78
N ARG A 213 -20.87 26.29 -22.55
CA ARG A 213 -21.77 27.37 -23.01
C ARG A 213 -21.57 28.66 -22.21
N LYS A 214 -21.25 28.57 -20.91
CA LYS A 214 -20.90 29.73 -20.07
C LYS A 214 -19.54 30.32 -20.47
N GLU A 215 -18.56 29.49 -20.80
CA GLU A 215 -17.25 29.95 -21.33
C GLU A 215 -17.40 30.66 -22.68
N ARG A 216 -18.32 30.21 -23.53
CA ARG A 216 -18.59 30.82 -24.85
C ARG A 216 -19.38 32.12 -24.80
N ASN A 217 -20.08 32.42 -23.70
CA ASN A 217 -20.87 33.64 -23.51
C ASN A 217 -20.52 34.30 -22.17
N PRO A 218 -19.34 34.92 -22.03
CA PRO A 218 -19.03 35.71 -20.86
C PRO A 218 -19.96 36.93 -20.79
N VAL A 219 -20.72 37.05 -19.70
CA VAL A 219 -21.61 38.19 -19.45
C VAL A 219 -20.75 39.44 -19.23
N PRO A 220 -21.00 40.57 -19.92
CA PRO A 220 -20.22 41.78 -19.71
C PRO A 220 -20.51 42.36 -18.32
N SER A 221 -19.47 42.48 -17.50
CA SER A 221 -19.53 43.10 -16.18
C SER A 221 -19.86 44.58 -16.32
N LYS A 222 -21.03 45.01 -15.85
CA LYS A 222 -21.32 46.44 -15.63
C LYS A 222 -20.38 46.95 -14.54
N LYS A 223 -19.44 47.83 -14.91
CA LYS A 223 -18.65 48.60 -13.95
C LYS A 223 -19.50 49.77 -13.41
N PRO A 224 -19.29 50.17 -12.14
CA PRO A 224 -19.90 51.35 -11.55
C PRO A 224 -19.43 52.64 -12.21
#